data_AF-A0A2C0ZSE2-F1
#
_entry.id   AF-A0A2C0ZSE2-F1
#
_cell.length_a   1.000
_cell.length_b   1.000
_cell.length_c   1.000
_cell.angle_alpha   90.00
_cell.angle_beta   90.00
_cell.angle_gamma   90.00
#
_symmetry.space_group_name_H-M   'P 1'
#
loop_
_entity.id
_entity.type
_entity.pdbx_description
1 polymer ?
#
loop_
_entity_poly.entity_id
_entity_poly.type
_entity_poly.pdbx_seq_one_letter_code
_entity_poly.pdbx_strand_id
1 'polypeptide(L)' 'MQYGRGMENGIKEKNVLVLFSTFKVDSAGGDGSWEPNSTQSDFSWTLIRDSKKGKWRVDDTGYN' A
#
# COMPACT_ATOMS: atom_id res chain seq x y z
N MET A 1 7.74 12.75 0.53
CA MET A 1 6.68 11.72 0.60
C MET A 1 5.44 12.35 1.21
N GLN A 2 4.62 12.94 0.36
CA GLN A 2 3.19 13.20 0.57
C GLN A 2 2.59 11.97 -0.13
N TYR A 3 1.91 11.01 0.51
CA TYR A 3 0.44 11.01 0.62
C TYR A 3 -0.06 9.80 1.45
N GLY A 4 0.34 9.68 2.72
CA GLY A 4 -0.48 8.91 3.67
C GLY A 4 -1.61 9.79 4.21
N ARG A 5 -2.85 9.63 3.74
CA ARG A 5 -4.01 10.42 4.24
C ARG A 5 -4.44 10.02 5.65
N GLY A 6 -3.72 9.11 6.30
CA GLY A 6 -3.95 8.75 7.70
C GLY A 6 -4.07 9.96 8.64
N MET A 7 -3.22 10.99 8.47
CA MET A 7 -3.30 12.20 9.30
C MET A 7 -4.47 13.13 8.93
N GLU A 8 -4.79 13.30 7.65
CA GLU A 8 -5.92 14.15 7.21
C GLU A 8 -7.27 13.56 7.62
N ASN A 9 -7.38 12.23 7.71
CA ASN A 9 -8.60 11.52 8.05
C ASN A 9 -8.85 11.38 9.57
N GLY A 10 -8.00 11.96 10.42
CA GLY A 10 -8.10 11.82 11.89
C GLY A 10 -7.82 10.39 12.39
N ILE A 11 -7.11 9.57 11.60
CA ILE A 11 -6.75 8.21 11.99
C ILE A 11 -5.59 8.26 12.99
N LYS A 12 -5.77 7.56 14.11
CA LYS A 12 -4.71 7.44 15.13
C LYS A 12 -3.57 6.58 14.59
N GLU A 13 -2.33 6.95 14.87
CA GLU A 13 -1.12 6.24 14.41
C GLU A 13 -1.15 4.73 14.62
N LYS A 14 -1.66 4.25 15.78
CA LYS A 14 -1.83 2.81 16.09
C LYS A 14 -2.79 2.04 15.15
N ASN A 15 -3.48 2.77 14.29
CA ASN A 15 -4.38 2.25 13.27
C ASN A 15 -3.81 2.43 11.87
N VAL A 16 -2.52 2.75 11.75
CA VAL A 16 -1.77 2.79 10.50
C VAL A 16 -0.74 1.66 10.53
N LEU A 17 -0.56 0.98 9.40
CA LEU A 17 0.42 -0.09 9.19
C LEU A 17 1.03 0.09 7.81
N VAL A 18 2.35 -0.02 7.68
CA VAL A 18 3.04 -0.03 6.39
C VAL A 18 3.61 -1.43 6.16
N LEU A 19 3.25 -2.05 5.04
CA LEU A 19 3.79 -3.32 4.59
C LEU A 19 4.68 -3.11 3.37
N PHE A 20 5.81 -3.80 3.32
CA PHE A 20 6.66 -3.87 2.13
C PHE A 20 6.53 -5.24 1.52
N SER A 21 6.53 -5.31 0.20
CA SER A 21 6.36 -6.56 -0.55
C SER A 21 7.32 -6.65 -1.71
N THR A 22 7.73 -7.89 -1.96
CA THR A 22 8.41 -8.30 -3.19
C THR A 22 7.52 -9.33 -3.88
N PHE A 23 7.16 -9.09 -5.13
CA PHE A 23 6.27 -9.98 -5.89
C PHE A 23 6.62 -9.97 -7.38
N LYS A 24 6.24 -11.03 -8.08
CA LYS A 24 6.42 -11.16 -9.53
C LYS A 24 5.22 -10.59 -10.27
N VAL A 25 5.49 -9.91 -11.39
CA VAL A 25 4.48 -9.43 -12.32
C VAL A 25 4.31 -10.47 -13.42
N ASP A 26 3.06 -10.76 -13.76
CA ASP A 26 2.75 -11.68 -14.84
C ASP A 26 3.00 -11.05 -16.22
N SER A 27 2.70 -11.79 -17.29
CA SER A 27 2.91 -11.33 -18.66
C SER A 27 1.92 -10.25 -19.11
N ALA A 28 0.84 -10.01 -18.37
CA ALA A 28 -0.11 -8.94 -18.69
C ALA A 28 0.33 -7.58 -18.12
N GLY A 29 1.24 -7.57 -17.14
CA GLY A 29 1.62 -6.32 -16.47
C GLY A 29 0.51 -5.79 -15.56
N GLY A 30 -0.39 -6.66 -15.10
CA GLY A 30 -1.63 -6.25 -14.43
C GLY A 30 -2.61 -5.59 -15.40
N ASP A 31 -2.92 -4.31 -15.16
CA ASP A 31 -3.74 -3.45 -16.04
C ASP A 31 -2.90 -2.62 -17.02
N GLY A 32 -1.61 -2.94 -17.16
CA GLY A 32 -0.63 -2.20 -17.95
C GLY A 32 0.17 -1.17 -17.14
N SER A 33 -0.07 -1.06 -15.83
CA SER A 33 0.67 -0.17 -14.94
C SER A 33 2.09 -0.67 -14.61
N TRP A 34 2.37 -1.96 -14.76
CA TRP A 34 3.66 -2.57 -14.41
C TRP A 34 4.34 -3.25 -15.60
N GLU A 35 5.67 -3.26 -15.58
CA GLU A 35 6.49 -3.98 -16.57
C GLU A 35 6.17 -5.48 -16.52
N PRO A 36 5.71 -6.10 -17.63
CA PRO A 36 5.42 -7.53 -17.67
C PRO A 36 6.64 -8.40 -17.37
N ASN A 37 6.40 -9.57 -16.78
CA ASN A 37 7.44 -10.56 -16.44
C ASN A 37 8.58 -10.01 -15.56
N SER A 38 8.33 -8.94 -14.80
CA SER A 38 9.30 -8.32 -13.91
C SER A 38 9.14 -8.79 -12.45
N THR A 39 10.03 -8.34 -11.57
CA THR A 39 9.88 -8.47 -10.12
C THR A 39 9.84 -7.08 -9.53
N GLN A 40 8.76 -6.79 -8.80
CA GLN A 40 8.68 -5.59 -7.99
C GLN A 40 9.26 -5.89 -6.62
N SER A 41 10.11 -4.99 -6.12
CA SER A 41 10.76 -5.08 -4.82
C SER A 41 10.49 -3.81 -4.04
N ASP A 42 10.36 -3.94 -2.72
CA ASP A 42 10.15 -2.80 -1.81
C ASP A 42 8.88 -1.97 -2.10
N PHE A 43 7.89 -2.58 -2.75
CA PHE A 43 6.60 -1.93 -2.99
C PHE A 43 5.85 -1.82 -1.67
N SER A 44 5.48 -0.60 -1.31
CA SER A 44 4.84 -0.29 -0.04
C SER A 44 3.31 -0.25 -0.15
N TRP A 45 2.65 -0.71 0.91
CA TRP A 45 1.22 -0.63 1.12
C TRP A 45 0.97 0.07 2.46
N THR A 46 0.35 1.25 2.43
CA THR A 46 -0.13 1.92 3.64
C THR A 46 -1.56 1.47 3.91
N LEU A 47 -1.76 0.81 5.04
CA LEU A 47 -3.06 0.32 5.49
C LEU A 47 -3.55 1.15 6.67
N ILE A 48 -4.85 1.45 6.67
CA ILE A 48 -5.52 2.14 7.78
C ILE A 48 -6.73 1.36 8.28
N ARG A 49 -7.16 1.64 9.52
CA ARG A 49 -8.42 1.18 10.11
C ARG A 49 -9.02 2.25 11.02
N ASP A 50 -10.33 2.25 11.24
CA ASP A 50 -10.95 3.31 12.04
C ASP A 50 -10.84 3.04 13.56
N SER A 51 -10.68 1.78 13.97
CA SER A 51 -10.57 1.39 15.37
C SER A 51 -9.72 0.13 15.56
N LYS A 52 -9.40 -0.21 16.81
CA LYS A 52 -8.57 -1.38 17.15
C LYS A 52 -9.17 -2.71 16.65
N LYS A 53 -10.50 -2.77 16.46
CA LYS A 53 -11.24 -3.94 15.92
C LYS A 53 -11.75 -3.71 14.49
N GLY A 54 -11.45 -2.55 13.89
CA GLY A 54 -11.85 -2.22 12.53
C GLY A 54 -11.10 -3.05 11.49
N LYS A 55 -11.69 -3.15 10.29
CA LYS A 55 -11.05 -3.81 9.15
C LYS A 55 -9.96 -2.91 8.58
N TRP A 56 -8.85 -3.51 8.16
CA TRP A 56 -7.80 -2.83 7.43
C TRP A 56 -8.25 -2.57 5.98
N ARG A 57 -7.89 -1.41 5.45
CA ARG A 57 -8.05 -1.03 4.04
C ARG A 57 -6.77 -0.37 3.55
N VAL A 58 -6.48 -0.51 2.27
CA VAL A 58 -5.37 0.21 1.63
C VAL A 58 -5.76 1.69 1.53
N ASP A 59 -4.88 2.56 2.01
CA ASP A 59 -5.00 4.02 1.91
C ASP A 59 -4.12 4.57 0.78
N ASP A 60 -2.90 4.02 0.66
CA ASP A 60 -1.91 4.41 -0.34
C ASP A 60 -0.97 3.24 -0.70
N THR A 61 -0.34 3.34 -1.86
CA THR A 61 0.61 2.34 -2.38
C THR A 61 1.69 3.01 -3.23
N GLY A 62 2.91 2.50 -3.19
CA GLY A 62 3.95 2.99 -4.10
C GLY A 62 5.36 2.59 -3.72
N TYR A 63 6.31 3.12 -4.46
CA TYR A 63 7.74 3.09 -4.12
C TYR A 63 8.10 4.34 -3.32
N ASN A 64 9.03 4.16 -2.39
CA ASN A 64 9.66 5.26 -1.64
C ASN A 64 10.89 5.79 -2.37
#